data_AF-A0A6A6MMT0-F1
#
_entry.id   AF-A0A6A6MMT0-F1
#
_cell.length_a   1.000
_cell.length_b   1.000
_cell.length_c   1.000
_cell.angle_alpha   90.00
_cell.angle_beta   90.00
_cell.angle_gamma   90.00
#
_symmetry.space_group_name_H-M   'P 1'
#
loop_
_entity.id
_entity.type
_entity.pdbx_description
1 polymer ?
#
loop_
_entity_poly.entity_id
_entity_poly.type
_entity_poly.pdbx_seq_one_letter_code
_entity_poly.pdbx_strand_id
1 'polypeptide(L)'
;MCFLSLSHLDTYYNPTLNSKGFVDLEWKLIYVGSAEDEMYDQLLESVLVGPVNVGNYRFVLQAIADPPDPSKIREEDIIGVTVLLLTCSYLGQEFVRVGYYVNNDEDDS
;
A
#
# COMPACT_ATOMS: atom_id res chain seq x y z
N MET A 1 7.30 -15.05 4.08
CA MET A 1 5.92 -14.75 3.63
C MET A 1 5.33 -13.79 4.65
N CYS A 2 5.17 -12.50 4.32
CA CYS A 2 4.62 -11.51 5.25
C CYS A 2 3.11 -11.47 5.07
N PHE A 3 2.33 -11.85 6.10
CA PHE A 3 0.87 -11.77 6.07
C PHE A 3 0.42 -10.47 6.74
N LEU A 4 0.19 -9.42 5.95
CA LEU A 4 -0.49 -8.22 6.45
C LEU A 4 -2.00 -8.42 6.32
N SER A 5 -2.68 -8.53 7.46
CA SER A 5 -4.16 -8.54 7.51
C SER A 5 -4.63 -7.17 7.98
N LEU A 6 -4.96 -6.27 7.04
CA LEU A 6 -5.72 -5.07 7.37
C LEU A 6 -7.19 -5.47 7.57
N SER A 7 -7.59 -5.60 8.83
CA SER A 7 -8.96 -6.00 9.18
C SER A 7 -9.95 -4.84 9.24
N HIS A 8 -9.47 -3.59 9.35
CA HIS A 8 -10.33 -2.42 9.57
C HIS A 8 -9.75 -1.18 8.89
N LEU A 9 -10.11 -0.96 7.62
CA LEU A 9 -9.96 0.34 6.98
C LEU A 9 -11.34 0.79 6.48
N ASP A 10 -12.01 1.62 7.29
CA ASP A 10 -13.27 2.24 6.89
C ASP A 10 -12.95 3.39 5.93
N THR A 11 -13.18 3.17 4.63
CA THR A 11 -13.07 4.22 3.61
C THR A 11 -14.46 4.73 3.24
N TYR A 12 -14.69 6.02 3.42
CA TYR A 12 -15.93 6.68 3.00
C TYR A 12 -15.68 7.43 1.69
N TYR A 13 -16.43 7.07 0.64
CA TYR A 13 -16.35 7.70 -0.68
C TYR A 13 -17.60 8.55 -0.95
N ASN A 14 -17.42 9.83 -1.30
CA ASN A 14 -18.51 10.77 -1.62
C ASN A 14 -18.38 11.30 -3.07
N PRO A 15 -19.16 10.76 -4.03
CA PRO A 15 -19.11 11.15 -5.43
C PRO A 15 -20.05 12.32 -5.70
N THR A 16 -19.69 13.54 -5.30
CA THR A 16 -20.37 14.75 -5.81
C THR A 16 -19.63 15.41 -6.97
N LEU A 17 -18.55 14.79 -7.49
CA LEU A 17 -17.83 15.23 -8.68
C LEU A 17 -17.67 14.06 -9.66
N ASN A 18 -18.33 14.20 -10.80
CA ASN A 18 -18.16 13.51 -12.08
C ASN A 18 -19.00 12.27 -12.40
N SER A 19 -19.57 12.39 -13.59
CA SER A 19 -20.54 11.56 -14.27
C SER A 19 -19.94 10.25 -14.81
N LYS A 20 -20.67 9.16 -14.59
CA LYS A 20 -20.83 8.03 -15.53
C LYS A 20 -19.52 7.36 -16.02
N GLY A 21 -18.98 6.51 -15.16
CA GLY A 21 -18.04 5.44 -15.51
C GLY A 21 -17.93 4.50 -14.30
N PHE A 22 -17.92 3.20 -14.50
CA PHE A 22 -17.51 2.27 -13.45
C PHE A 22 -16.00 2.41 -13.34
N VAL A 23 -15.53 3.19 -12.38
CA VAL A 23 -14.10 3.49 -12.21
C VAL A 23 -13.61 2.78 -10.98
N ASP A 24 -12.54 2.00 -11.18
CA ASP A 24 -11.96 1.14 -10.17
C ASP A 24 -11.12 1.97 -9.19
N LEU A 25 -11.11 1.54 -7.94
CA LEU A 25 -10.13 1.99 -6.96
C LEU A 25 -8.84 1.20 -7.17
N GLU A 26 -7.71 1.88 -7.23
CA GLU A 26 -6.40 1.24 -7.29
C GLU A 26 -5.76 1.27 -5.90
N TRP A 27 -5.51 0.10 -5.32
CA TRP A 27 -4.78 -0.08 -4.08
C TRP A 27 -3.35 -0.51 -4.37
N LYS A 28 -2.37 0.19 -3.80
CA LYS A 28 -0.96 -0.18 -3.90
C LYS A 28 -0.35 -0.40 -2.54
N LEU A 29 0.40 -1.49 -2.40
CA LEU A 29 1.27 -1.73 -1.26
C LEU A 29 2.71 -1.45 -1.68
N ILE A 30 3.35 -0.52 -1.01
CA ILE A 30 4.68 -0.02 -1.33
C ILE A 30 5.58 -0.18 -0.11
N TYR A 31 6.78 -0.69 -0.31
CA TYR A 31 7.83 -0.75 0.70
C TYR A 31 8.79 0.42 0.51
N VAL A 32 9.02 1.19 1.56
CA VAL A 32 9.98 2.30 1.51
C VAL A 32 11.40 1.73 1.68
N GLY A 33 12.19 1.78 0.62
CA GLY A 33 13.55 1.21 0.62
C GLY A 33 14.62 2.14 1.17
N SER A 34 14.30 3.43 1.29
CA SER A 34 15.12 4.43 1.97
C SER A 34 14.24 5.59 2.42
N ALA A 35 14.51 6.15 3.60
CA ALA A 35 13.76 7.31 4.09
C ALA A 35 14.06 8.61 3.30
N GLU A 36 15.18 8.65 2.56
CA GLU A 36 15.69 9.84 1.89
C GLU A 36 15.44 9.84 0.37
N ASP A 37 15.22 8.66 -0.22
CA ASP A 37 15.17 8.50 -1.68
C ASP A 37 14.10 7.49 -2.12
N GLU A 38 13.03 8.01 -2.73
CA GLU A 38 11.90 7.25 -3.26
C GLU A 38 12.30 6.32 -4.43
N MET A 39 13.51 6.46 -5.02
CA MET A 39 13.99 5.53 -6.05
C MET A 39 14.18 4.10 -5.52
N TYR A 40 14.34 3.95 -4.21
CA TYR A 40 14.43 2.66 -3.54
C TYR A 40 13.05 2.08 -3.17
N ASP A 41 11.97 2.82 -3.39
CA ASP A 41 10.62 2.35 -3.09
C ASP A 41 10.22 1.21 -4.02
N GLN A 42 9.66 0.17 -3.43
CA GLN A 42 9.28 -1.04 -4.15
C GLN A 42 7.78 -1.21 -4.10
N LEU A 43 7.14 -1.17 -5.27
CA LEU A 43 5.74 -1.57 -5.40
C LEU A 43 5.66 -3.09 -5.23
N LEU A 44 5.12 -3.54 -4.10
CA LEU A 44 4.99 -4.97 -3.80
C LEU A 44 3.72 -5.57 -4.40
N GLU A 45 2.63 -4.82 -4.42
CA GLU A 45 1.33 -5.27 -4.95
C GLU A 45 0.52 -4.09 -5.48
N SER A 46 -0.23 -4.30 -6.57
CA SER A 46 -1.26 -3.38 -7.07
C SER A 46 -2.55 -4.14 -7.37
N VAL A 47 -3.66 -3.71 -6.78
CA VAL A 47 -4.97 -4.36 -6.89
C VAL A 47 -6.02 -3.33 -7.33
N LEU A 48 -6.74 -3.66 -8.40
CA LEU A 48 -7.90 -2.90 -8.84
C LEU A 48 -9.17 -3.47 -8.21
N VAL A 49 -9.95 -2.61 -7.58
CA VAL A 49 -11.22 -2.95 -6.96
C VAL A 49 -12.33 -2.17 -7.67
N GLY A 50 -13.17 -2.89 -8.40
CA GLY A 50 -14.40 -2.33 -8.94
C GLY A 50 -15.25 -3.36 -9.68
N PRO A 51 -16.44 -2.95 -10.15
CA PRO A 51 -17.00 -1.59 -10.10
C PRO A 51 -17.42 -1.13 -8.69
N VAL A 52 -16.99 0.07 -8.27
CA VAL A 52 -17.39 0.66 -6.97
C VAL A 52 -18.66 1.49 -7.14
N ASN A 53 -19.74 1.11 -6.43
CA ASN A 53 -20.97 1.90 -6.34
C ASN A 53 -20.89 2.86 -5.13
N VAL A 54 -21.89 3.73 -4.95
CA VAL A 54 -21.93 4.61 -3.77
C VAL A 54 -22.36 3.80 -2.54
N GLY A 55 -21.58 3.84 -1.46
CA GLY A 55 -21.89 3.12 -0.22
C GLY A 55 -20.69 3.01 0.72
N ASN A 56 -20.92 2.41 1.89
CA ASN A 56 -19.84 2.01 2.78
C ASN A 56 -19.30 0.65 2.33
N TYR A 57 -18.00 0.56 2.11
CA TYR A 57 -17.33 -0.69 1.76
C TYR A 57 -16.41 -1.12 2.89
N ARG A 58 -16.47 -2.41 3.21
CA ARG A 58 -15.45 -3.09 4.01
C ARG A 58 -14.84 -4.16 3.13
N PHE A 59 -13.55 -4.05 2.89
CA PHE A 59 -12.77 -5.06 2.20
C PHE A 59 -11.65 -5.52 3.15
N VAL A 60 -11.30 -6.80 3.06
CA VAL A 60 -10.05 -7.30 3.63
C VAL A 60 -9.07 -7.32 2.47
N LEU A 61 -8.07 -6.46 2.52
CA LEU A 61 -6.96 -6.53 1.58
C LEU A 61 -6.04 -7.65 2.06
N GLN A 62 -6.16 -8.83 1.46
CA GLN A 62 -5.16 -9.89 1.58
C GLN A 62 -4.18 -9.71 0.44
N ALA A 63 -3.16 -8.88 0.65
CA ALA A 63 -2.08 -8.78 -0.31
C ALA A 63 -1.25 -10.07 -0.22
N ILE A 64 -1.18 -10.84 -1.31
CA ILE A 64 -0.16 -11.90 -1.48
C ILE A 64 1.02 -11.20 -2.14
N ALA A 65 1.57 -10.22 -1.43
CA ALA A 65 2.67 -9.44 -1.94
C ALA A 65 3.97 -10.26 -1.87
N ASP A 66 4.74 -10.22 -2.95
CA ASP A 66 6.12 -10.68 -2.90
C ASP A 66 6.89 -9.83 -1.87
N PRO A 67 7.82 -10.41 -1.10
CA PRO A 67 8.66 -9.63 -0.20
C PRO A 67 9.48 -8.59 -0.99
N PRO A 68 9.86 -7.46 -0.38
CA PRO A 68 10.77 -6.51 -1.02
C PRO A 68 12.08 -7.21 -1.39
N ASP A 69 12.66 -6.81 -2.52
CA ASP A 69 13.96 -7.27 -2.98
C ASP A 69 15.06 -6.59 -2.15
N PRO A 70 15.82 -7.31 -1.31
CA PRO A 70 16.83 -6.71 -0.44
C PRO A 70 17.95 -6.02 -1.22
N SER A 71 18.22 -6.44 -2.46
CA SER A 71 19.26 -5.82 -3.30
C SER A 71 18.92 -4.41 -3.77
N LYS A 72 17.65 -4.01 -3.65
CA LYS A 72 17.13 -2.69 -4.00
C LYS A 72 16.80 -1.86 -2.76
N ILE A 73 17.24 -2.28 -1.59
CA ILE A 73 17.19 -1.49 -0.36
C ILE A 73 18.57 -0.89 -0.17
N ARG A 74 18.65 0.35 0.31
CA ARG A 74 19.94 0.96 0.62
C ARG A 74 20.58 0.19 1.78
N GLU A 75 21.87 -0.14 1.70
CA GLU A 75 22.53 -1.01 2.70
C GLU A 75 22.40 -0.49 4.14
N GLU A 76 22.39 0.84 4.33
CA GLU A 76 22.21 1.47 5.64
C GLU A 76 20.77 1.43 6.17
N ASP A 77 19.79 1.23 5.30
CA ASP A 77 18.35 1.20 5.62
C ASP A 77 17.80 -0.25 5.69
N ILE A 78 18.67 -1.26 5.49
CA ILE A 78 18.24 -2.66 5.48
C ILE A 78 17.83 -3.16 6.88
N ILE A 79 18.49 -2.63 7.93
CA ILE A 79 18.22 -2.91 9.34
C ILE A 79 17.67 -1.65 10.02
N GLY A 80 16.74 -1.83 10.94
CA GLY A 80 16.08 -0.77 11.69
C GLY A 80 14.67 -0.50 11.18
N VAL A 81 14.19 0.73 11.41
CA VAL A 81 12.79 1.09 11.16
C VAL A 81 12.62 1.62 9.74
N THR A 82 11.69 1.02 9.02
CA THR A 82 11.18 1.50 7.73
C THR A 82 9.65 1.60 7.73
N VAL A 83 9.05 1.95 6.60
CA VAL A 83 7.61 2.13 6.43
C VAL A 83 7.08 1.29 5.26
N LEU A 84 5.96 0.62 5.50
CA LEU A 84 5.07 0.10 4.46
C LEU A 84 3.94 1.09 4.22
N LEU A 85 3.76 1.50 2.98
CA LEU A 85 2.70 2.42 2.55
C LEU A 85 1.60 1.64 1.84
N LEU A 86 0.38 1.76 2.34
CA LEU A 86 -0.83 1.37 1.63
C LEU A 86 -1.50 2.63 1.08
N THR A 87 -1.60 2.73 -0.24
CA THR A 87 -2.24 3.88 -0.91
C THR A 87 -3.49 3.44 -1.64
N CYS A 88 -4.48 4.34 -1.73
CA CYS A 88 -5.64 4.19 -2.58
C CYS A 88 -5.76 5.39 -3.51
N SER A 89 -5.87 5.09 -4.80
CA SER A 89 -6.07 6.06 -5.86
C SER A 89 -7.38 5.84 -6.58
N TYR A 90 -8.04 6.93 -6.97
CA TYR A 90 -9.21 6.92 -7.82
C TYR A 90 -8.90 7.78 -9.04
N LEU A 91 -9.09 7.24 -10.25
CA LEU A 91 -8.73 7.94 -11.49
C LEU A 91 -7.28 8.44 -11.52
N GLY A 92 -6.36 7.69 -10.91
CA GLY A 92 -4.94 8.07 -10.79
C GLY A 92 -4.65 9.16 -9.76
N GLN A 93 -5.66 9.65 -9.04
CA GLN A 93 -5.49 10.59 -7.94
C GLN A 93 -5.52 9.85 -6.61
N GLU A 94 -4.40 9.89 -5.88
CA GLU A 94 -4.30 9.34 -4.53
C GLU A 94 -5.16 10.15 -3.55
N PHE A 95 -5.96 9.47 -2.73
CA PHE A 95 -6.80 10.10 -1.71
C PHE A 95 -6.72 9.42 -0.34
N VAL A 96 -6.14 8.22 -0.24
CA VAL A 96 -5.81 7.55 1.03
C VAL A 96 -4.35 7.14 1.00
N ARG A 97 -3.65 7.37 2.11
CA ARG A 97 -2.31 6.87 2.39
C ARG A 97 -2.23 6.46 3.85
N VAL A 98 -1.88 5.20 4.10
CA VAL A 98 -1.69 4.63 5.44
C VAL A 98 -0.28 4.08 5.54
N GLY A 99 0.48 4.55 6.52
CA GLY A 99 1.84 4.09 6.79
C GLY A 99 1.89 3.14 7.99
N TYR A 100 2.61 2.04 7.83
CA TYR A 100 2.93 1.08 8.90
C TYR A 100 4.43 1.08 9.13
N TYR A 101 4.86 1.39 10.35
CA TYR A 101 6.25 1.21 10.73
C TYR A 101 6.57 -0.29 10.81
N VAL A 102 7.69 -0.67 10.20
CA VAL A 102 8.23 -2.03 10.20
C VAL A 102 9.64 -1.94 10.76
N ASN A 103 9.94 -2.73 11.78
CA ASN A 103 11.31 -2.87 12.27
C ASN A 103 11.91 -4.16 11.68
N ASN A 104 13.00 -4.00 10.93
CA ASN A 104 13.83 -5.10 10.47
C ASN A 104 14.99 -5.28 11.45
N ASP A 105 15.15 -6.47 12.01
CA ASP A 105 16.31 -6.82 12.82
C ASP A 105 17.10 -7.92 12.10
N GLU A 106 18.43 -7.95 12.25
CA GLU A 106 19.19 -9.14 11.84
C GLU A 106 18.76 -10.30 12.73
N ASP A 107 18.52 -11.47 12.12
CA ASP A 107 18.36 -12.71 12.89
C ASP A 107 19.72 -13.00 13.55
N ASP A 108 19.87 -12.66 14.84
CA ASP A 108 21.03 -12.99 15.67
C ASP A 108 21.29 -14.50 15.56
N SER A 109 22.27 -14.89 14.72
CA SER A 109 22.70 -16.28 14.54
C SER A 109 24.21 -16.44 14.49
#